data_AF-A0A5J4T7F8-F1
#
_entry.id   AF-A0A5J4T7F8-F1
#
_cell.length_a   1.000
_cell.length_b   1.000
_cell.length_c   1.000
_cell.angle_alpha   90.00
_cell.angle_beta   90.00
_cell.angle_gamma   90.00
#
_symmetry.space_group_name_H-M   'P 1'
#
loop_
_entity.id
_entity.type
_entity.pdbx_description
1 polymer ?
#
loop_
_entity_poly.entity_id
_entity_poly.type
_entity_poly.pdbx_seq_one_letter_code
_entity_poly.pdbx_strand_id
1 'polypeptide(L)'
;SWDGDVRVWDIFEKKGEKKGAAVLNHSSEVIAVHFSPASVVSIGRLLMSLTRRGIVSMWDADATKLLFQTDISQDCVGIGGLRSEKQDLSAGTYGFTSFAFSPEGACILAVGNNPYACLYDVSSLGGAILLRRFRIAPDRLFPGITRIGAKLWEINGMKSKTGIMDNGWDDIAEFSGSESDPEERLRANNTLDGKRGLQGDELARQSGSKWISIAQTGTMFAVATGRGAVLFESDAQAMVFDPSELTEEVTEEAILGAIEDKRWTTAVRTALRLGEYKLIILAVESCPPDCIDQVISSLTPVQMLSQPGILSTSHLGRLLAFFARYGESSPHIELVLMWIVTLLSTHSSIIMK
;
A
#
# COMPACT_ATOMS: atom_id res chain seq x y z
N SER A 1 -22.65 -6.76 0.58
CA SER A 1 -23.43 -7.17 1.76
C SER A 1 -22.83 -8.45 2.31
N TRP A 2 -23.18 -8.79 3.57
CA TRP A 2 -22.93 -10.14 4.08
C TRP A 2 -23.82 -11.18 3.41
N ASP A 3 -24.83 -10.75 2.65
CA ASP A 3 -25.64 -11.63 1.79
C ASP A 3 -24.87 -12.20 0.59
N GLY A 4 -23.58 -11.87 0.43
CA GLY A 4 -22.74 -12.37 -0.67
C GLY A 4 -22.93 -11.63 -1.99
N ASP A 5 -23.54 -10.44 -1.97
CA ASP A 5 -23.72 -9.60 -3.15
C ASP A 5 -23.06 -8.21 -2.99
N VAL A 6 -22.66 -7.61 -4.11
CA VAL A 6 -22.34 -6.17 -4.20
C VAL A 6 -23.34 -5.55 -5.15
N ARG A 7 -23.95 -4.43 -4.76
CA ARG A 7 -24.93 -3.72 -5.58
C ARG A 7 -24.39 -2.37 -6.01
N VAL A 8 -24.38 -2.12 -7.31
CA VAL A 8 -23.99 -0.84 -7.90
C VAL A 8 -25.27 -0.05 -8.20
N TRP A 9 -25.36 1.15 -7.65
CA TRP A 9 -26.52 2.03 -7.76
C TRP A 9 -26.11 3.28 -8.52
N ASP A 10 -26.78 3.58 -9.63
CA ASP A 10 -26.76 4.92 -10.21
C ASP A 10 -27.87 5.76 -9.56
N ILE A 11 -27.46 6.66 -8.67
CA ILE A 11 -28.39 7.51 -7.90
C ILE A 11 -28.91 8.67 -8.77
N PHE A 12 -28.21 9.01 -9.84
CA PHE A 12 -28.50 10.17 -10.68
C PHE A 12 -29.25 9.81 -11.97
N GLU A 13 -29.55 8.53 -12.18
CA GLU A 13 -30.34 8.07 -13.32
C GLU A 13 -31.73 8.76 -13.30
N LYS A 14 -32.12 9.33 -14.44
CA LYS A 14 -33.40 10.06 -14.55
C LYS A 14 -34.55 9.09 -14.28
N LYS A 15 -35.51 9.50 -13.44
CA LYS A 15 -36.78 8.80 -13.18
C LYS A 15 -37.50 8.47 -14.50
N GLY A 16 -37.27 7.28 -15.05
CA GLY A 16 -37.86 6.84 -16.31
C GLY A 16 -37.25 5.53 -16.83
N GLU A 17 -35.93 5.38 -16.72
CA GLU A 17 -35.22 4.11 -16.96
C GLU A 17 -34.92 3.49 -15.61
N LYS A 18 -35.83 2.67 -15.07
CA LYS A 18 -35.52 1.90 -13.85
C LYS A 18 -34.64 0.71 -14.22
N LYS A 19 -33.35 0.95 -14.50
CA LYS A 19 -32.39 -0.14 -14.36
C LYS A 19 -32.28 -0.41 -12.86
N GLY A 20 -32.68 -1.61 -12.43
CA GLY A 20 -32.46 -2.03 -11.05
C GLY A 20 -30.96 -1.97 -10.72
N ALA A 21 -30.61 -1.95 -9.44
CA ALA A 21 -29.20 -2.00 -9.03
C ALA A 21 -28.51 -3.19 -9.70
N ALA A 22 -27.37 -2.95 -10.35
CA ALA A 22 -26.56 -4.02 -10.90
C ALA A 22 -26.03 -4.88 -9.74
N VAL A 23 -26.25 -6.19 -9.81
CA VAL A 23 -25.89 -7.13 -8.75
C VAL A 23 -24.66 -7.93 -9.18
N LEU A 24 -23.60 -7.83 -8.39
CA LEU A 24 -22.36 -8.58 -8.55
C LEU A 24 -22.32 -9.68 -7.49
N ASN A 25 -22.48 -10.93 -7.93
CA ASN A 25 -22.56 -12.08 -7.04
C ASN A 25 -21.17 -12.56 -6.59
N HIS A 26 -21.03 -12.85 -5.31
CA HIS A 26 -19.80 -13.36 -4.69
C HIS A 26 -20.04 -14.73 -4.06
N SER A 27 -18.95 -15.50 -3.92
CA SER A 27 -18.99 -16.84 -3.30
C SER A 27 -19.13 -16.80 -1.78
N SER A 28 -18.88 -15.66 -1.15
CA SER A 28 -18.94 -15.47 0.30
C SER A 28 -19.21 -14.01 0.66
N GLU A 29 -19.44 -13.77 1.96
CA GLU A 29 -19.71 -12.46 2.53
C GLU A 29 -18.66 -11.43 2.10
N VAL A 30 -19.11 -10.27 1.61
CA VAL A 30 -18.23 -9.17 1.19
C VAL A 30 -17.98 -8.25 2.37
N ILE A 31 -16.71 -8.01 2.69
CA ILE A 31 -16.29 -7.19 3.85
C ILE A 31 -15.93 -5.77 3.42
N ALA A 32 -15.20 -5.61 2.33
CA ALA A 32 -14.75 -4.31 1.85
C ALA A 32 -14.95 -4.19 0.33
N VAL A 33 -15.23 -2.97 -0.12
CA VAL A 33 -15.39 -2.61 -1.53
C VAL A 33 -14.73 -1.25 -1.74
N HIS A 34 -14.02 -1.09 -2.84
CA HIS A 34 -13.41 0.18 -3.20
C HIS A 34 -13.41 0.36 -4.72
N PHE A 35 -13.69 1.56 -5.19
CA PHE A 35 -13.49 1.91 -6.60
C PHE A 35 -12.01 2.17 -6.85
N SER A 36 -11.51 1.72 -8.00
CA SER A 36 -10.16 2.10 -8.42
C SER A 36 -10.15 3.59 -8.77
N PRO A 37 -9.13 4.36 -8.33
CA PRO A 37 -8.91 5.70 -8.83
C PRO A 37 -8.47 5.70 -10.31
N ALA A 38 -7.91 4.58 -10.80
CA ALA A 38 -7.63 4.40 -12.22
C ALA A 38 -8.94 4.09 -12.97
N SER A 39 -9.31 4.99 -13.89
CA SER A 39 -10.25 4.66 -14.95
C SER A 39 -9.47 4.37 -16.22
N VAL A 40 -9.63 3.17 -16.77
CA VAL A 40 -9.09 2.86 -18.09
C VAL A 40 -10.19 3.20 -19.09
N VAL A 41 -9.88 4.09 -20.05
CA VAL A 41 -10.85 4.58 -21.06
C VAL A 41 -11.58 3.43 -21.79
N SER A 42 -10.96 2.25 -21.89
CA SER A 42 -11.55 1.05 -22.51
C SER A 42 -12.30 0.10 -21.56
N ILE A 43 -12.13 0.19 -20.22
CA ILE A 43 -12.65 -0.78 -19.24
C ILE A 43 -13.57 -0.09 -18.20
N GLY A 44 -14.08 1.11 -18.51
CA GLY A 44 -15.04 1.80 -17.66
C GLY A 44 -14.51 2.08 -16.24
N ARG A 45 -15.41 2.08 -15.26
CA ARG A 45 -15.07 2.21 -13.84
C ARG A 45 -14.77 0.85 -13.23
N LEU A 46 -13.58 0.72 -12.66
CA LEU A 46 -13.16 -0.51 -12.00
C LEU A 46 -13.58 -0.50 -10.52
N LEU A 47 -14.16 -1.61 -10.08
CA LEU A 47 -14.56 -1.84 -8.69
C LEU A 47 -13.88 -3.10 -8.18
N MET A 48 -13.26 -3.00 -7.01
CA MET A 48 -12.69 -4.15 -6.32
C MET A 48 -13.52 -4.49 -5.09
N SER A 49 -13.68 -5.78 -4.84
CA SER A 49 -14.31 -6.30 -3.64
C SER A 49 -13.40 -7.31 -2.94
N LEU A 50 -13.50 -7.34 -1.61
CA LEU A 50 -12.81 -8.29 -0.74
C LEU A 50 -13.84 -9.10 0.03
N THR A 51 -13.73 -10.41 -0.06
CA THR A 51 -14.58 -11.35 0.65
C THR A 51 -13.95 -11.81 1.98
N ARG A 52 -14.78 -12.31 2.89
CA ARG A 52 -14.36 -12.87 4.18
C ARG A 52 -13.42 -14.06 4.05
N ARG A 53 -13.50 -14.79 2.95
CA ARG A 53 -12.58 -15.89 2.64
C ARG A 53 -11.19 -15.42 2.22
N GLY A 54 -10.95 -14.11 2.08
CA GLY A 54 -9.68 -13.57 1.59
C GLY A 54 -9.56 -13.63 0.07
N ILE A 55 -10.67 -13.67 -0.66
CA ILE A 55 -10.69 -13.59 -2.11
C ILE A 55 -10.94 -12.14 -2.51
N VAL A 56 -10.05 -11.59 -3.33
CA VAL A 56 -10.19 -10.29 -3.99
C VAL A 56 -10.72 -10.49 -5.40
N SER A 57 -11.73 -9.72 -5.78
CA SER A 57 -12.35 -9.76 -7.11
C SER A 57 -12.39 -8.37 -7.71
N MET A 58 -11.93 -8.24 -8.95
CA MET A 58 -12.01 -7.00 -9.72
C MET A 58 -13.14 -7.09 -10.73
N TRP A 59 -13.97 -6.05 -10.78
CA TRP A 59 -15.16 -5.95 -11.60
C TRP A 59 -15.09 -4.70 -12.47
N ASP A 60 -15.57 -4.83 -13.69
CA ASP A 60 -16.03 -3.69 -14.47
C ASP A 60 -17.44 -3.33 -13.97
N ALA A 61 -17.57 -2.17 -13.33
CA ALA A 61 -18.82 -1.73 -12.73
C ALA A 61 -19.88 -1.35 -13.77
N ASP A 62 -19.46 -0.91 -14.95
CA ASP A 62 -20.36 -0.47 -16.02
C ASP A 62 -20.88 -1.67 -16.82
N ALA A 63 -20.00 -2.63 -17.13
CA ALA A 63 -20.35 -3.87 -17.83
C ALA A 63 -20.85 -4.99 -16.89
N THR A 64 -20.75 -4.81 -15.56
CA THR A 64 -21.08 -5.81 -14.53
C THR A 64 -20.32 -7.14 -14.72
N LYS A 65 -19.09 -7.06 -15.21
CA LYS A 65 -18.28 -8.22 -15.60
C LYS A 65 -17.14 -8.44 -14.63
N LEU A 66 -16.98 -9.67 -14.17
CA LEU A 66 -15.78 -10.07 -13.42
C LEU A 66 -14.57 -10.05 -14.36
N LEU A 67 -13.56 -9.27 -14.01
CA LEU A 67 -12.29 -9.21 -14.75
C LEU A 67 -11.35 -10.32 -14.28
N PHE A 68 -11.07 -10.35 -12.98
CA PHE A 68 -10.27 -11.41 -12.37
C PHE A 68 -10.68 -11.62 -10.90
N GLN A 69 -10.29 -12.78 -10.39
CA GLN A 69 -10.47 -13.16 -9.00
C GLN A 69 -9.19 -13.83 -8.50
N THR A 70 -8.69 -13.41 -7.34
CA THR A 70 -7.45 -13.94 -6.75
C THR A 70 -7.66 -14.23 -5.27
N ASP A 71 -7.17 -15.39 -4.84
CA ASP A 71 -7.16 -15.76 -3.43
C ASP A 71 -5.89 -15.24 -2.77
N ILE A 72 -6.04 -14.30 -1.84
CA ILE A 72 -4.96 -13.71 -1.04
C ILE A 72 -4.94 -14.27 0.39
N SER A 73 -5.85 -15.20 0.73
CA SER A 73 -5.99 -15.74 2.08
C SER A 73 -4.75 -16.47 2.60
N GLN A 74 -3.83 -16.88 1.73
CA GLN A 74 -2.60 -17.55 2.16
C GLN A 74 -1.55 -16.56 2.68
N ASP A 75 -1.68 -15.28 2.34
CA ASP A 75 -0.69 -14.27 2.69
C ASP A 75 -0.84 -13.70 4.10
N CYS A 76 -2.01 -13.91 4.71
CA CYS A 76 -2.27 -13.48 6.08
C CYS A 76 -1.62 -14.38 7.14
N VAL A 77 -1.17 -15.59 6.77
CA VAL A 77 -0.68 -16.59 7.71
C VAL A 77 0.78 -16.29 8.08
N GLY A 78 1.05 -16.19 9.39
CA GLY A 78 2.40 -15.96 9.91
C GLY A 78 3.34 -17.16 9.78
N ILE A 79 4.64 -16.86 9.78
CA ILE A 79 5.72 -17.84 9.78
C ILE A 79 5.61 -18.66 11.07
N GLY A 80 5.21 -19.92 10.97
CA GLY A 80 5.01 -20.82 12.11
C GLY A 80 3.66 -21.52 12.17
N GLY A 81 2.74 -21.22 11.25
CA GLY A 81 1.53 -22.01 11.06
C GLY A 81 1.87 -23.42 10.54
N LEU A 82 2.12 -24.38 11.44
CA LEU A 82 2.03 -25.79 11.07
C LEU A 82 0.62 -26.01 10.52
N ARG A 83 0.51 -26.30 9.22
CA ARG A 83 -0.73 -26.80 8.62
C ARG A 83 -1.09 -28.10 9.33
N SER A 84 -1.97 -28.02 10.33
CA SER A 84 -2.76 -29.19 10.68
C SER A 84 -3.77 -29.36 9.55
N GLU A 85 -3.73 -30.50 8.88
CA GLU A 85 -4.60 -30.91 7.77
C GLU A 85 -6.12 -30.79 8.08
N LYS A 86 -6.48 -30.48 9.33
CA LYS A 86 -7.85 -30.27 9.83
C LYS A 86 -8.17 -28.84 10.26
N GLN A 87 -7.26 -27.88 10.12
CA GLN A 87 -7.58 -26.47 10.27
C GLN A 87 -7.94 -25.92 8.89
N ASP A 88 -9.19 -26.11 8.49
CA ASP A 88 -9.89 -25.06 7.77
C ASP A 88 -9.66 -23.79 8.60
N LEU A 89 -8.81 -22.91 8.08
CA LEU A 89 -8.59 -21.57 8.61
C LEU A 89 -9.98 -21.02 8.91
N SER A 90 -10.35 -20.92 10.18
CA SER A 90 -11.61 -20.30 10.56
C SER A 90 -11.56 -18.92 9.92
N ALA A 91 -12.33 -18.72 8.84
CA ALA A 91 -12.28 -17.54 7.98
C ALA A 91 -12.60 -16.24 8.74
N GLY A 92 -12.99 -16.34 10.02
CA GLY A 92 -13.14 -15.22 10.94
C GLY A 92 -11.88 -14.82 11.72
N THR A 93 -10.85 -15.66 11.83
CA THR A 93 -9.73 -15.41 12.77
C THR A 93 -8.54 -14.72 12.12
N TYR A 94 -8.22 -14.99 10.85
CA TYR A 94 -7.04 -14.45 10.14
C TYR A 94 -7.37 -13.88 8.76
N GLY A 95 -8.48 -13.14 8.62
CA GLY A 95 -8.87 -12.54 7.34
C GLY A 95 -8.32 -11.13 7.14
N PHE A 96 -8.15 -10.73 5.88
CA PHE A 96 -8.11 -9.32 5.52
C PHE A 96 -9.49 -8.69 5.79
N THR A 97 -9.50 -7.50 6.38
CA THR A 97 -10.71 -6.78 6.80
C THR A 97 -10.91 -5.50 6.00
N SER A 98 -9.81 -4.88 5.56
CA SER A 98 -9.81 -3.61 4.86
C SER A 98 -8.73 -3.62 3.79
N PHE A 99 -8.95 -2.91 2.71
CA PHE A 99 -7.93 -2.65 1.70
C PHE A 99 -8.10 -1.25 1.14
N ALA A 100 -7.03 -0.69 0.60
CA ALA A 100 -7.01 0.62 -0.04
C ALA A 100 -6.22 0.56 -1.36
N PHE A 101 -6.66 1.34 -2.34
CA PHE A 101 -5.93 1.54 -3.59
C PHE A 101 -4.82 2.58 -3.44
N SER A 102 -3.70 2.32 -4.10
CA SER A 102 -2.74 3.37 -4.43
C SER A 102 -3.42 4.51 -5.22
N PRO A 103 -2.94 5.76 -5.13
CA PRO A 103 -3.53 6.88 -5.85
C PRO A 103 -3.59 6.69 -7.37
N GLU A 104 -2.62 5.96 -7.93
CA GLU A 104 -2.57 5.61 -9.36
C GLU A 104 -3.46 4.41 -9.72
N GLY A 105 -3.98 3.67 -8.74
CA GLY A 105 -4.81 2.48 -8.94
C GLY A 105 -4.06 1.22 -9.38
N ALA A 106 -2.73 1.28 -9.53
CA ALA A 106 -1.90 0.14 -9.95
C ALA A 106 -1.73 -0.92 -8.86
N CYS A 107 -1.61 -0.49 -7.60
CA CYS A 107 -1.43 -1.38 -6.44
C CYS A 107 -2.58 -1.27 -5.44
N ILE A 108 -2.77 -2.33 -4.64
CA ILE A 108 -3.62 -2.33 -3.45
C ILE A 108 -2.81 -2.69 -2.20
N LEU A 109 -3.17 -2.12 -1.06
CA LEU A 109 -2.70 -2.56 0.25
C LEU A 109 -3.86 -3.20 1.01
N ALA A 110 -3.70 -4.44 1.44
CA ALA A 110 -4.67 -5.17 2.24
C ALA A 110 -4.16 -5.36 3.67
N VAL A 111 -5.07 -5.18 4.63
CA VAL A 111 -4.82 -5.25 6.07
C VAL A 111 -5.94 -6.04 6.74
N GLY A 112 -5.61 -6.77 7.79
CA GLY A 112 -6.55 -7.66 8.45
C GLY A 112 -6.29 -7.92 9.92
N ASN A 113 -6.90 -9.00 10.40
CA ASN A 113 -6.60 -9.54 11.71
C ASN A 113 -5.30 -10.38 11.66
N ASN A 114 -4.23 -9.78 11.17
CA ASN A 114 -2.91 -10.36 10.98
C ASN A 114 -1.81 -9.32 11.26
N PRO A 115 -0.57 -9.74 11.56
CA PRO A 115 0.54 -8.82 11.82
C PRO A 115 1.09 -8.14 10.56
N TYR A 116 0.53 -8.43 9.38
CA TYR A 116 1.11 -8.01 8.10
C TYR A 116 0.17 -7.13 7.28
N ALA A 117 0.68 -5.99 6.82
CA ALA A 117 0.11 -5.26 5.69
C ALA A 117 0.69 -5.86 4.41
N CYS A 118 -0.16 -6.28 3.48
CA CYS A 118 0.27 -6.91 2.23
C CYS A 118 -0.01 -5.97 1.05
N LEU A 119 1.04 -5.64 0.30
CA LEU A 119 0.99 -4.83 -0.92
C LEU A 119 0.90 -5.77 -2.12
N TYR A 120 -0.10 -5.55 -2.97
CA TYR A 120 -0.31 -6.30 -4.20
C TYR A 120 -0.28 -5.40 -5.42
N ASP A 121 0.32 -5.88 -6.50
CA ASP A 121 0.18 -5.32 -7.83
C ASP A 121 -1.10 -5.84 -8.48
N VAL A 122 -1.85 -4.93 -9.10
CA VAL A 122 -3.11 -5.16 -9.79
C VAL A 122 -3.08 -4.61 -11.23
N SER A 123 -1.99 -3.94 -11.61
CA SER A 123 -1.82 -3.28 -12.91
C SER A 123 -1.94 -4.22 -14.11
N SER A 124 -1.48 -5.46 -13.94
CA SER A 124 -1.41 -6.44 -15.02
C SER A 124 -2.78 -7.03 -15.42
N LEU A 125 -3.88 -6.67 -14.72
CA LEU A 125 -5.26 -7.15 -14.94
C LEU A 125 -5.45 -8.68 -14.97
N GLY A 126 -4.40 -9.47 -14.75
CA GLY A 126 -4.41 -10.93 -14.71
C GLY A 126 -4.51 -11.53 -13.30
N GLY A 127 -4.51 -10.70 -12.27
CA GLY A 127 -4.57 -11.12 -10.87
C GLY A 127 -3.93 -10.12 -9.91
N ALA A 128 -4.09 -10.35 -8.61
CA ALA A 128 -3.38 -9.61 -7.57
C ALA A 128 -2.09 -10.35 -7.20
N ILE A 129 -0.93 -9.78 -7.49
CA ILE A 129 0.38 -10.39 -7.20
C ILE A 129 0.99 -9.74 -5.97
N LEU A 130 1.36 -10.53 -4.96
CA LEU A 130 1.99 -10.00 -3.75
C LEU A 130 3.38 -9.42 -4.07
N LEU A 131 3.56 -8.12 -3.82
CA LEU A 131 4.84 -7.42 -3.96
C LEU A 131 5.64 -7.42 -2.65
N ARG A 132 4.99 -7.06 -1.53
CA ARG A 132 5.68 -6.88 -0.25
C ARG A 132 4.75 -7.11 0.95
N ARG A 133 5.29 -7.69 2.02
CA ARG A 133 4.64 -7.77 3.33
C ARG A 133 5.35 -6.83 4.31
N PHE A 134 4.59 -5.91 4.90
CA PHE A 134 5.05 -5.00 5.94
C PHE A 134 4.62 -5.54 7.30
N ARG A 135 5.56 -5.69 8.22
CA ARG A 135 5.24 -6.10 9.59
C ARG A 135 4.72 -4.90 10.37
N ILE A 136 3.45 -4.93 10.77
CA ILE A 136 2.78 -3.87 11.53
C ILE A 136 3.02 -4.06 13.03
N ALA A 137 3.04 -5.31 13.50
CA ALA A 137 3.18 -5.65 14.91
C ALA A 137 3.96 -6.96 15.11
N PRO A 138 4.62 -7.15 16.27
CA PRO A 138 5.25 -8.41 16.61
C PRO A 138 4.22 -9.54 16.73
N ASP A 139 4.60 -10.74 16.30
CA ASP A 139 3.67 -11.86 16.11
C ASP A 139 3.03 -12.33 17.43
N ARG A 140 3.69 -12.02 18.56
CA ARG A 140 3.22 -12.36 19.91
C ARG A 140 1.91 -11.69 20.30
N LEU A 141 1.58 -10.57 19.66
CA LEU A 141 0.35 -9.85 19.96
C LEU A 141 -0.89 -10.53 19.36
N PHE A 142 -0.73 -11.48 18.44
CA PHE A 142 -1.84 -12.13 17.72
C PHE A 142 -2.22 -13.48 18.33
N PRO A 143 -3.45 -13.64 18.86
CA PRO A 143 -3.88 -14.73 19.73
C PRO A 143 -3.62 -16.15 19.25
N GLY A 144 -3.52 -16.41 17.94
CA GLY A 144 -3.18 -17.77 17.49
C GLY A 144 -1.98 -17.89 16.59
N ILE A 145 -1.10 -16.88 16.55
CA ILE A 145 0.32 -17.15 16.32
C ILE A 145 0.97 -17.65 17.62
N THR A 146 0.60 -17.09 18.78
CA THR A 146 1.09 -17.50 20.11
C THR A 146 0.59 -18.88 20.58
N ARG A 147 -0.64 -19.28 20.23
CA ARG A 147 -1.16 -20.63 20.58
C ARG A 147 -0.35 -21.76 19.97
N ILE A 148 0.32 -21.55 18.85
CA ILE A 148 1.15 -22.58 18.21
C ILE A 148 2.48 -22.75 18.93
N GLY A 149 3.12 -21.64 19.36
CA GLY A 149 4.33 -21.69 20.18
C GLY A 149 4.12 -22.40 21.51
N ALA A 150 2.99 -22.14 22.19
CA ALA A 150 2.62 -22.81 23.43
C ALA A 150 2.35 -24.31 23.22
N LYS A 151 1.70 -24.70 22.11
CA LYS A 151 1.43 -26.11 21.80
C LYS A 151 2.70 -26.87 21.38
N LEU A 152 3.65 -26.21 20.71
CA LEU A 152 4.98 -26.80 20.43
C LEU A 152 5.77 -27.04 21.72
N TRP A 153 5.67 -26.13 22.68
CA TRP A 153 6.28 -26.29 24.01
C TRP A 153 5.70 -27.48 24.78
N GLU A 154 4.39 -27.69 24.70
CA GLU A 154 3.72 -28.87 25.28
C GLU A 154 4.12 -30.18 24.60
N ILE A 155 4.30 -30.17 23.27
CA ILE A 155 4.68 -31.36 22.49
C ILE A 155 6.15 -31.74 22.70
N ASN A 156 7.05 -30.77 22.90
CA ASN A 156 8.48 -31.03 23.17
C ASN A 156 8.79 -31.44 24.61
N GLY A 157 7.77 -31.74 25.43
CA GLY A 157 7.98 -32.41 26.73
C GLY A 157 8.68 -31.56 27.80
N MET A 158 8.79 -30.24 27.62
CA MET A 158 9.42 -29.35 28.61
C MET A 158 8.41 -28.99 29.71
N LYS A 159 7.90 -30.01 30.41
CA LYS A 159 7.18 -29.86 31.68
C LYS A 159 8.18 -29.82 32.83
N SER A 160 9.00 -28.79 32.91
CA SER A 160 9.69 -28.48 34.17
C SER A 160 8.88 -27.43 34.92
N LYS A 161 8.10 -27.88 35.91
CA LYS A 161 7.79 -27.06 37.07
C LYS A 161 9.14 -26.62 37.63
N THR A 162 9.37 -25.31 37.72
CA THR A 162 10.62 -24.65 38.14
C THR A 162 11.73 -24.67 37.07
N GLY A 163 12.11 -23.47 36.66
CA GLY A 163 13.10 -23.21 35.63
C GLY A 163 13.22 -21.71 35.44
N ILE A 164 13.76 -21.04 36.47
CA ILE A 164 14.23 -19.65 36.42
C ILE A 164 15.23 -19.57 35.28
N MET A 165 14.85 -18.90 34.19
CA MET A 165 15.79 -18.27 33.27
C MET A 165 15.38 -16.80 33.16
N ASP A 166 16.32 -15.99 33.61
CA ASP A 166 16.32 -14.54 33.70
C ASP A 166 16.36 -13.94 32.28
N ASN A 167 15.19 -13.88 31.65
CA ASN A 167 15.01 -13.16 30.40
C ASN A 167 13.57 -12.63 30.33
N GLY A 168 13.30 -11.59 31.14
CA GLY A 168 12.27 -10.57 30.89
C GLY A 168 10.89 -11.09 30.44
N TRP A 169 10.41 -12.16 31.07
CA TRP A 169 9.15 -12.85 30.75
C TRP A 169 8.14 -12.90 31.91
N ASP A 170 8.37 -12.11 32.98
CA ASP A 170 7.48 -12.08 34.15
C ASP A 170 6.24 -11.17 33.99
N ASP A 171 6.21 -10.22 33.05
CA ASP A 171 5.10 -9.25 32.98
C ASP A 171 3.83 -9.74 32.26
N ILE A 172 3.79 -11.00 31.77
CA ILE A 172 2.63 -11.53 31.00
C ILE A 172 1.99 -12.75 31.68
N ALA A 173 2.66 -13.37 32.66
CA ALA A 173 2.12 -14.55 33.35
C ALA A 173 1.07 -14.21 34.42
N GLU A 174 0.97 -12.96 34.88
CA GLU A 174 -0.06 -12.53 35.84
C GLU A 174 -1.42 -12.21 35.19
N PHE A 175 -1.51 -12.16 33.85
CA PHE A 175 -2.77 -11.77 33.17
C PHE A 175 -3.69 -12.95 32.79
N SER A 176 -3.26 -14.20 33.00
CA SER A 176 -4.06 -15.40 32.68
C SER A 176 -4.73 -16.06 33.90
N GLY A 177 -4.72 -15.38 35.06
CA GLY A 177 -5.36 -15.86 36.29
C GLY A 177 -6.88 -15.61 36.39
N SER A 178 -7.45 -14.71 35.59
CA SER A 178 -8.86 -14.27 35.73
C SER A 178 -9.89 -15.17 35.04
N GLU A 179 -9.49 -16.08 34.14
CA GLU A 179 -10.45 -16.97 33.44
C GLU A 179 -11.02 -18.12 34.31
N SER A 180 -10.65 -18.20 35.58
CA SER A 180 -11.08 -19.27 36.49
C SER A 180 -12.37 -18.97 37.25
N ASP A 181 -12.90 -17.74 37.20
CA ASP A 181 -14.08 -17.35 37.98
C ASP A 181 -15.38 -17.35 37.13
N PRO A 182 -16.37 -18.22 37.43
CA PRO A 182 -17.63 -18.30 36.65
C PRO A 182 -18.45 -17.00 36.65
N GLU A 183 -18.30 -16.14 37.67
CA GLU A 183 -19.01 -14.86 37.74
C GLU A 183 -18.50 -13.83 36.69
N GLU A 184 -17.21 -13.86 36.33
CA GLU A 184 -16.64 -12.93 35.36
C GLU A 184 -17.07 -13.28 33.92
N ARG A 185 -17.24 -14.57 33.61
CA ARG A 185 -17.82 -15.05 32.33
C ARG A 185 -19.28 -14.60 32.15
N LEU A 186 -20.07 -14.62 33.22
CA LEU A 186 -21.47 -14.17 33.19
C LEU A 186 -21.59 -12.66 32.98
N ARG A 187 -20.68 -11.87 33.55
CA ARG A 187 -20.61 -10.42 33.32
C ARG A 187 -20.18 -10.08 31.89
N ALA A 188 -19.22 -10.82 31.32
CA ALA A 188 -18.82 -10.65 29.92
C ALA A 188 -19.97 -10.96 28.94
N ASN A 189 -20.75 -12.02 29.18
CA ASN A 189 -21.88 -12.39 28.32
C ASN A 189 -23.09 -11.44 28.40
N ASN A 190 -23.32 -10.79 29.55
CA ASN A 190 -24.47 -9.90 29.76
C ASN A 190 -24.20 -8.41 29.48
N THR A 191 -23.07 -8.07 28.88
CA THR A 191 -22.79 -6.68 28.48
C THR A 191 -23.28 -6.38 27.07
N LEU A 192 -23.83 -5.16 26.89
CA LEU A 192 -24.14 -4.57 25.59
C LEU A 192 -22.85 -4.52 24.74
N ASP A 193 -22.97 -4.56 23.40
CA ASP A 193 -21.81 -4.69 22.49
C ASP A 193 -20.70 -3.62 22.71
N GLY A 194 -21.04 -2.46 23.27
CA GLY A 194 -20.07 -1.43 23.66
C GLY A 194 -19.19 -1.76 24.88
N LYS A 195 -19.58 -2.73 25.72
CA LYS A 195 -18.81 -3.22 26.89
C LYS A 195 -18.20 -4.60 26.69
N ARG A 196 -18.71 -5.42 25.76
CA ARG A 196 -18.03 -6.67 25.34
C ARG A 196 -16.63 -6.40 24.79
N GLY A 197 -16.44 -5.25 24.16
CA GLY A 197 -15.11 -4.79 23.70
C GLY A 197 -14.18 -4.32 24.81
N LEU A 198 -14.63 -4.20 26.07
CA LEU A 198 -13.81 -3.77 27.21
C LEU A 198 -13.39 -4.93 28.13
N GLN A 199 -14.11 -6.06 28.12
CA GLN A 199 -13.90 -7.16 29.08
C GLN A 199 -13.64 -8.51 28.42
N GLY A 200 -13.63 -8.58 27.08
CA GLY A 200 -13.22 -9.76 26.30
C GLY A 200 -11.77 -9.65 25.83
N ASP A 201 -11.02 -10.74 26.04
CA ASP A 201 -9.65 -11.05 25.59
C ASP A 201 -8.88 -9.84 25.05
N GLU A 202 -8.28 -9.08 25.98
CA GLU A 202 -7.54 -7.85 25.69
C GLU A 202 -6.42 -8.08 24.65
N LEU A 203 -5.86 -9.30 24.62
CA LEU A 203 -4.91 -9.75 23.61
C LEU A 203 -5.50 -9.78 22.20
N ALA A 204 -6.74 -10.25 22.02
CA ALA A 204 -7.42 -10.26 20.72
C ALA A 204 -7.82 -8.84 20.26
N ARG A 205 -8.07 -7.94 21.22
CA ARG A 205 -8.33 -6.53 20.93
C ARG A 205 -7.07 -5.78 20.49
N GLN A 206 -5.91 -6.14 21.01
CA GLN A 206 -4.65 -5.46 20.77
C GLN A 206 -4.01 -5.77 19.40
N SER A 207 -4.38 -6.86 18.75
CA SER A 207 -3.71 -7.35 17.53
C SER A 207 -4.42 -6.99 16.23
N GLY A 208 -5.73 -6.83 16.21
CA GLY A 208 -6.44 -6.59 14.95
C GLY A 208 -6.09 -5.24 14.32
N SER A 209 -5.52 -5.27 13.10
CA SER A 209 -5.46 -4.07 12.27
C SER A 209 -6.84 -3.85 11.64
N LYS A 210 -7.43 -2.68 11.88
CA LYS A 210 -8.84 -2.41 11.59
C LYS A 210 -9.04 -1.68 10.28
N TRP A 211 -8.13 -0.79 9.94
CA TRP A 211 -8.29 0.10 8.81
C TRP A 211 -6.94 0.50 8.23
N ILE A 212 -6.94 0.78 6.94
CA ILE A 212 -5.79 1.29 6.21
C ILE A 212 -6.20 2.54 5.42
N SER A 213 -5.30 3.51 5.36
CA SER A 213 -5.43 4.67 4.49
C SER A 213 -4.10 4.95 3.83
N ILE A 214 -4.12 5.19 2.52
CA ILE A 214 -2.94 5.60 1.75
C ILE A 214 -3.05 7.12 1.54
N ALA A 215 -1.94 7.84 1.68
CA ALA A 215 -1.92 9.26 1.37
C ALA A 215 -2.09 9.47 -0.14
N GLN A 216 -2.77 10.54 -0.52
CA GLN A 216 -2.99 10.88 -1.92
C GLN A 216 -1.68 11.15 -2.67
N THR A 217 -0.60 11.50 -1.96
CA THR A 217 0.75 11.64 -2.51
C THR A 217 1.38 10.29 -2.90
N GLY A 218 0.85 9.17 -2.43
CA GLY A 218 1.38 7.82 -2.67
C GLY A 218 2.66 7.48 -1.90
N THR A 219 3.22 8.43 -1.14
CA THR A 219 4.49 8.29 -0.44
C THR A 219 4.36 7.66 0.95
N MET A 220 3.16 7.65 1.51
CA MET A 220 2.93 7.14 2.86
C MET A 220 1.60 6.43 2.99
N PHE A 221 1.51 5.50 3.93
CA PHE A 221 0.25 4.88 4.33
C PHE A 221 0.21 4.68 5.84
N ALA A 222 -1.00 4.74 6.39
CA ALA A 222 -1.28 4.60 7.81
C ALA A 222 -2.11 3.34 8.04
N VAL A 223 -1.72 2.55 9.04
CA VAL A 223 -2.48 1.38 9.49
C VAL A 223 -2.96 1.61 10.92
N ALA A 224 -4.27 1.58 11.12
CA ALA A 224 -4.88 1.67 12.44
C ALA A 224 -4.89 0.28 13.09
N THR A 225 -4.14 0.14 14.18
CA THR A 225 -4.03 -1.07 15.01
C THR A 225 -4.82 -0.92 16.30
N GLY A 226 -5.00 -2.01 17.04
CA GLY A 226 -5.63 -1.98 18.36
C GLY A 226 -4.91 -1.11 19.41
N ARG A 227 -3.62 -0.77 19.19
CA ARG A 227 -2.78 0.01 20.12
C ARG A 227 -2.51 1.44 19.67
N GLY A 228 -2.73 1.76 18.40
CA GLY A 228 -2.39 3.06 17.81
C GLY A 228 -2.34 3.02 16.29
N ALA A 229 -1.77 4.04 15.66
CA ALA A 229 -1.55 4.07 14.21
C ALA A 229 -0.07 3.87 13.89
N VAL A 230 0.22 2.98 12.94
CA VAL A 230 1.57 2.80 12.39
C VAL A 230 1.62 3.52 11.04
N LEU A 231 2.56 4.43 10.90
CA LEU A 231 2.81 5.17 9.68
C LEU A 231 4.01 4.53 8.97
N PHE A 232 3.79 4.16 7.71
CA PHE A 232 4.84 3.72 6.81
C PHE A 232 5.05 4.82 5.79
N GLU A 233 6.29 5.28 5.67
CA GLU A 233 6.72 6.22 4.66
C GLU A 233 7.71 5.50 3.75
N SER A 234 7.57 5.68 2.44
CA SER A 234 8.62 5.30 1.51
C SER A 234 9.83 6.19 1.77
N ASP A 235 11.02 5.59 1.97
CA ASP A 235 12.25 6.38 1.96
C ASP A 235 12.37 7.04 0.59
N ALA A 236 12.09 8.33 0.58
CA ALA A 236 11.93 9.09 -0.62
C ALA A 236 13.19 9.92 -0.93
N GLN A 237 14.24 9.83 -0.12
CA GLN A 237 15.58 10.31 -0.50
C GLN A 237 16.26 9.31 -1.46
N ALA A 238 15.90 8.03 -1.35
CA ALA A 238 16.21 7.03 -2.36
C ALA A 238 15.16 7.11 -3.49
N MET A 239 15.39 8.00 -4.45
CA MET A 239 14.76 7.80 -5.76
C MET A 239 15.12 6.37 -6.21
N VAL A 240 14.13 5.60 -6.65
CA VAL A 240 14.35 4.21 -7.07
C VAL A 240 15.41 4.22 -8.17
N PHE A 241 16.61 3.74 -7.82
CA PHE A 241 17.70 3.60 -8.76
C PHE A 241 17.23 2.68 -9.89
N ASP A 242 17.19 3.22 -11.10
CA ASP A 242 16.74 2.48 -12.27
C ASP A 242 17.96 2.05 -13.09
N PRO A 243 18.46 0.81 -12.89
CA PRO A 243 19.68 0.34 -13.54
C PRO A 243 19.52 0.19 -15.05
N SER A 244 18.30 0.28 -15.59
CA SER A 244 18.03 0.07 -17.02
C SER A 244 18.54 1.21 -17.90
N GLU A 245 18.75 2.40 -17.35
CA GLU A 245 19.21 3.59 -18.08
C GLU A 245 20.65 3.98 -17.75
N LEU A 246 21.36 3.17 -16.96
CA LEU A 246 22.74 3.44 -16.59
C LEU A 246 23.68 2.96 -17.70
N THR A 247 24.37 3.91 -18.34
CA THR A 247 25.51 3.62 -19.20
C THR A 247 26.81 3.90 -18.45
N GLU A 248 27.94 3.36 -18.93
CA GLU A 248 29.27 3.62 -18.34
C GLU A 248 29.59 5.13 -18.23
N GLU A 249 28.95 5.95 -19.07
CA GLU A 249 29.07 7.41 -19.09
C GLU A 249 28.24 8.15 -18.02
N VAL A 250 27.36 7.47 -17.28
CA VAL A 250 26.52 8.09 -16.23
C VAL A 250 27.24 8.00 -14.88
N THR A 251 28.16 8.93 -14.65
CA THR A 251 28.93 9.05 -13.40
C THR A 251 28.75 10.43 -12.75
N GLU A 252 29.06 10.54 -11.46
CA GLU A 252 29.06 11.82 -10.75
C GLU A 252 30.04 12.82 -11.39
N GLU A 253 31.21 12.34 -11.80
CA GLU A 253 32.24 13.14 -12.48
C GLU A 253 31.73 13.71 -13.81
N ALA A 254 30.95 12.93 -14.57
CA ALA A 254 30.34 13.40 -15.81
C ALA A 254 29.31 14.51 -15.57
N ILE A 255 28.58 14.46 -14.45
CA ILE A 255 27.63 15.52 -14.05
C ILE A 255 28.42 16.80 -13.73
N LEU A 256 29.46 16.70 -12.91
CA LEU A 256 30.29 17.85 -12.53
C LEU A 256 30.98 18.48 -13.75
N GLY A 257 31.58 17.67 -14.62
CA GLY A 257 32.19 18.16 -15.87
C GLY A 257 31.17 18.82 -16.80
N ALA A 258 29.95 18.28 -16.89
CA ALA A 258 28.88 18.92 -17.68
C ALA A 258 28.43 20.27 -17.10
N ILE A 259 28.45 20.44 -15.77
CA ILE A 259 28.19 21.72 -15.09
C ILE A 259 29.30 22.73 -15.39
N GLU A 260 30.57 22.31 -15.29
CA GLU A 260 31.73 23.16 -15.63
C GLU A 260 31.71 23.62 -17.09
N ASP A 261 31.35 22.71 -17.99
CA ASP A 261 31.19 22.98 -19.42
C ASP A 261 29.91 23.75 -19.78
N LYS A 262 29.09 24.14 -18.79
CA LYS A 262 27.81 24.85 -18.94
C LYS A 262 26.79 24.11 -19.83
N ARG A 263 26.87 22.78 -19.89
CA ARG A 263 25.91 21.92 -20.59
C ARG A 263 24.81 21.46 -19.62
N TRP A 264 23.90 22.38 -19.30
CA TRP A 264 22.83 22.17 -18.31
C TRP A 264 21.88 21.03 -18.67
N THR A 265 21.55 20.88 -19.96
CA THR A 265 20.65 19.84 -20.46
C THR A 265 21.19 18.44 -20.20
N THR A 266 22.48 18.23 -20.45
CA THR A 266 23.15 16.95 -20.20
C THR A 266 23.31 16.71 -18.71
N ALA A 267 23.71 17.72 -17.94
CA ALA A 267 23.89 17.61 -16.48
C ALA A 267 22.61 17.21 -15.75
N VAL A 268 21.48 17.87 -16.04
CA VAL A 268 20.19 17.54 -15.41
C VAL A 268 19.70 16.17 -15.85
N ARG A 269 19.85 15.81 -17.13
CA ARG A 269 19.45 14.49 -17.64
C ARG A 269 20.28 13.36 -17.01
N THR A 270 21.60 13.51 -16.90
CA THR A 270 22.47 12.50 -16.29
C THR A 270 22.23 12.40 -14.79
N ALA A 271 22.00 13.51 -14.09
CA ALA A 271 21.61 13.50 -12.67
C ALA A 271 20.27 12.78 -12.43
N LEU A 272 19.27 13.01 -13.27
CA LEU A 272 17.98 12.30 -13.20
C LEU A 272 18.09 10.80 -13.50
N ARG A 273 19.01 10.41 -14.40
CA ARG A 273 19.30 8.99 -14.70
C ARG A 273 19.99 8.30 -13.54
N LEU A 274 20.97 8.96 -12.93
CA LEU A 274 21.68 8.45 -11.77
C LEU A 274 20.76 8.31 -10.55
N GLY A 275 19.76 9.20 -10.43
CA GLY A 275 18.71 9.10 -9.42
C GLY A 275 19.16 9.53 -8.02
N GLU A 276 20.35 10.10 -7.87
CA GLU A 276 20.83 10.61 -6.59
C GLU A 276 20.29 12.01 -6.30
N TYR A 277 19.55 12.12 -5.20
CA TYR A 277 18.86 13.35 -4.81
C TYR A 277 19.81 14.56 -4.69
N LYS A 278 21.01 14.37 -4.13
CA LYS A 278 21.99 15.45 -3.94
C LYS A 278 22.54 15.98 -5.28
N LEU A 279 22.78 15.10 -6.24
CA LEU A 279 23.31 15.47 -7.55
C LEU A 279 22.24 16.13 -8.42
N ILE A 280 20.98 15.74 -8.27
CA ILE A 280 19.85 16.43 -8.89
C ILE A 280 19.72 17.86 -8.36
N ILE A 281 19.81 18.05 -7.03
CA ILE A 281 19.83 19.40 -6.43
C ILE A 281 20.98 20.23 -7.03
N LEU A 282 22.19 19.67 -7.04
CA LEU A 282 23.36 20.38 -7.56
C LEU A 282 23.17 20.81 -9.02
N ALA A 283 22.66 19.92 -9.88
CA ALA A 283 22.44 20.21 -11.29
C ALA A 283 21.34 21.25 -11.51
N VAL A 284 20.27 21.22 -10.72
CA VAL A 284 19.13 22.15 -10.80
C VAL A 284 19.50 23.54 -10.26
N GLU A 285 20.21 23.61 -9.13
CA GLU A 285 20.66 24.87 -8.52
C GLU A 285 21.76 25.56 -9.35
N SER A 286 22.61 24.78 -10.03
CA SER A 286 23.66 25.32 -10.89
C SER A 286 23.14 25.91 -12.21
N CYS A 287 21.90 25.60 -12.59
CA CYS A 287 21.32 26.04 -13.85
C CYS A 287 20.81 27.49 -13.75
N PRO A 288 21.24 28.41 -14.64
CA PRO A 288 20.73 29.77 -14.66
C PRO A 288 19.27 29.82 -15.15
N PRO A 289 18.46 30.78 -14.68
CA PRO A 289 17.03 30.85 -15.00
C PRO A 289 16.74 30.98 -16.51
N ASP A 290 17.60 31.68 -17.25
CA ASP A 290 17.47 31.88 -18.70
C ASP A 290 17.54 30.57 -19.51
N CYS A 291 18.14 29.53 -18.94
CA CYS A 291 18.34 28.24 -19.61
C CYS A 291 17.27 27.20 -19.25
N ILE A 292 16.39 27.46 -18.28
CA ILE A 292 15.39 26.51 -17.79
C ILE A 292 14.46 26.05 -18.93
N ASP A 293 14.00 26.99 -19.77
CA ASP A 293 13.12 26.70 -20.91
C ASP A 293 13.78 25.75 -21.93
N GLN A 294 15.08 25.94 -22.18
CA GLN A 294 15.85 25.06 -23.08
C GLN A 294 16.02 23.67 -22.49
N VAL A 295 16.27 23.57 -21.18
CA VAL A 295 16.39 22.28 -20.49
C VAL A 295 15.08 21.52 -20.54
N ILE A 296 13.98 22.14 -20.14
CA ILE A 296 12.66 21.49 -20.08
C ILE A 296 12.17 21.08 -21.47
N SER A 297 12.37 21.93 -22.49
CA SER A 297 12.02 21.57 -23.87
C SER A 297 12.90 20.43 -24.40
N SER A 298 14.18 20.38 -24.05
CA SER A 298 15.07 19.25 -24.43
C SER A 298 14.79 17.95 -23.68
N LEU A 299 14.09 18.01 -22.54
CA LEU A 299 13.61 16.85 -21.79
C LEU A 299 12.32 16.27 -22.39
N THR A 300 11.70 16.94 -23.39
CA THR A 300 10.56 16.36 -24.13
C THR A 300 10.98 15.14 -24.97
N PRO A 301 10.12 14.13 -25.10
CA PRO A 301 10.37 13.01 -26.01
C PRO A 301 10.15 13.43 -27.46
N VAL A 302 11.18 13.92 -28.15
CA VAL A 302 11.12 14.07 -29.62
C VAL A 302 11.34 12.73 -30.35
N GLN A 303 11.67 11.63 -29.63
CA GLN A 303 12.06 10.36 -30.26
C GLN A 303 11.15 9.14 -30.02
N MET A 304 9.93 9.30 -29.51
CA MET A 304 8.97 8.18 -29.42
C MET A 304 7.65 8.48 -30.12
N LEU A 305 7.70 8.52 -31.46
CA LEU A 305 6.54 8.25 -32.32
C LEU A 305 6.56 6.81 -32.86
N SER A 306 7.50 5.94 -32.44
CA SER A 306 7.64 4.59 -33.01
C SER A 306 7.47 3.42 -32.02
N GLN A 307 7.30 3.63 -30.72
CA GLN A 307 7.03 2.55 -29.76
C GLN A 307 6.04 2.99 -28.68
N PRO A 308 4.79 2.48 -28.65
CA PRO A 308 3.84 2.75 -27.59
C PRO A 308 4.18 1.83 -26.42
N GLY A 309 4.95 2.31 -25.44
CA GLY A 309 5.33 1.50 -24.29
C GLY A 309 6.25 2.21 -23.30
N ILE A 310 5.66 2.85 -22.30
CA ILE A 310 6.12 2.92 -20.90
C ILE A 310 7.38 3.76 -20.55
N LEU A 311 8.30 4.12 -21.45
CA LEU A 311 9.60 4.65 -21.00
C LEU A 311 9.83 6.17 -21.03
N SER A 312 8.90 7.01 -21.50
CA SER A 312 9.19 8.45 -21.69
C SER A 312 8.44 9.43 -20.77
N THR A 313 7.48 8.94 -19.98
CA THR A 313 6.81 9.69 -18.91
C THR A 313 7.56 9.62 -17.56
N SER A 314 8.63 8.83 -17.48
CA SER A 314 9.39 8.59 -16.25
C SER A 314 10.19 9.81 -15.78
N HIS A 315 10.96 10.48 -16.65
CA HIS A 315 11.81 11.61 -16.21
C HIS A 315 11.01 12.85 -15.84
N LEU A 316 9.94 13.16 -16.57
CA LEU A 316 9.06 14.29 -16.25
C LEU A 316 8.35 14.07 -14.92
N GLY A 317 7.80 12.87 -14.70
CA GLY A 317 7.18 12.49 -13.44
C GLY A 317 8.18 12.49 -12.28
N ARG A 318 9.39 11.96 -12.49
CA ARG A 318 10.49 12.00 -11.51
C ARG A 318 10.87 13.43 -11.14
N LEU A 319 11.02 14.32 -12.11
CA LEU A 319 11.41 15.71 -11.87
C LEU A 319 10.28 16.53 -11.21
N LEU A 320 9.00 16.28 -11.56
CA LEU A 320 7.86 16.83 -10.83
C LEU A 320 7.79 16.34 -9.39
N ALA A 321 7.96 15.04 -9.16
CA ALA A 321 8.00 14.45 -7.82
C ALA A 321 9.19 14.99 -7.00
N PHE A 322 10.34 15.24 -7.65
CA PHE A 322 11.47 15.91 -7.03
C PHE A 322 11.11 17.33 -6.59
N PHE A 323 10.54 18.15 -7.47
CA PHE A 323 10.18 19.54 -7.14
C PHE A 323 9.07 19.65 -6.10
N ALA A 324 8.09 18.74 -6.10
CA ALA A 324 7.05 18.70 -5.07
C ALA A 324 7.64 18.56 -3.66
N ARG A 325 8.77 17.86 -3.52
CA ARG A 325 9.41 17.60 -2.23
C ARG A 325 10.52 18.59 -1.92
N TYR A 326 11.38 18.87 -2.89
CA TYR A 326 12.42 19.88 -2.76
C TYR A 326 11.81 21.25 -2.47
N GLY A 327 10.67 21.60 -3.09
CA GLY A 327 9.96 22.85 -2.82
C GLY A 327 9.51 23.04 -1.38
N GLU A 328 9.21 21.98 -0.63
CA GLU A 328 8.81 22.07 0.79
C GLU A 328 9.97 22.44 1.72
N SER A 329 11.20 22.05 1.35
CA SER A 329 12.40 22.22 2.18
C SER A 329 13.38 23.26 1.64
N SER A 330 13.24 23.69 0.38
CA SER A 330 14.22 24.53 -0.30
C SER A 330 14.18 25.99 0.17
N PRO A 331 15.35 26.64 0.34
CA PRO A 331 15.43 28.08 0.55
C PRO A 331 15.25 28.90 -0.76
N HIS A 332 15.36 28.25 -1.92
CA HIS A 332 15.34 28.90 -3.25
C HIS A 332 13.96 28.78 -3.94
N ILE A 333 12.93 29.31 -3.28
CA ILE A 333 11.53 29.14 -3.76
C ILE A 333 11.28 29.72 -5.14
N GLU A 334 11.91 30.86 -5.48
CA GLU A 334 11.75 31.51 -6.79
C GLU A 334 12.28 30.63 -7.92
N LEU A 335 13.47 30.05 -7.74
CA LEU A 335 14.06 29.13 -8.71
C LEU A 335 13.16 27.91 -8.92
N VAL A 336 12.71 27.28 -7.82
CA VAL A 336 11.82 26.12 -7.89
C VAL A 336 10.50 26.44 -8.60
N LEU A 337 9.90 27.59 -8.31
CA LEU A 337 8.67 28.02 -8.96
C LEU A 337 8.87 28.28 -10.45
N MET A 338 10.00 28.88 -10.87
CA MET A 338 10.33 29.04 -12.30
C MET A 338 10.40 27.67 -13.00
N TRP A 339 11.07 26.69 -12.41
CA TRP A 339 11.12 25.33 -12.94
C TRP A 339 9.72 24.70 -13.07
N ILE A 340 8.89 24.79 -12.04
CA ILE A 340 7.53 24.22 -12.04
C ILE A 340 6.64 24.91 -13.08
N VAL A 341 6.65 26.25 -13.13
CA VAL A 341 5.82 27.02 -14.06
C VAL A 341 6.20 26.72 -15.51
N THR A 342 7.50 26.76 -15.83
CA THR A 342 7.96 26.42 -17.18
C THR A 342 7.56 24.99 -17.52
N LEU A 343 7.78 24.03 -16.63
CA LEU A 343 7.44 22.62 -16.86
C LEU A 343 5.96 22.41 -17.15
N LEU A 344 5.09 22.97 -16.32
CA LEU A 344 3.65 22.87 -16.51
C LEU A 344 3.20 23.57 -17.78
N SER A 345 3.79 24.72 -18.12
CA SER A 345 3.44 25.45 -19.34
C SER A 345 3.80 24.67 -20.61
N THR A 346 4.98 24.05 -20.66
CA THR A 346 5.46 23.32 -21.84
C THR A 346 4.79 21.95 -21.98
N HIS A 347 4.55 21.25 -20.87
CA HIS A 347 4.06 19.85 -20.86
C HIS A 347 2.59 19.69 -20.48
N SER A 348 1.83 20.78 -20.36
CA SER A 348 0.42 20.78 -19.98
C SER A 348 -0.43 19.74 -20.75
N SER A 349 -0.20 19.60 -22.05
CA SER A 349 -0.94 18.65 -22.91
C SER A 349 -0.64 17.17 -22.65
N ILE A 350 0.54 16.86 -22.08
CA ILE A 350 0.95 15.51 -21.69
C ILE A 350 0.41 15.19 -20.29
N ILE A 351 0.44 16.17 -19.38
CA ILE A 351 0.02 16.00 -17.98
C ILE A 351 -1.51 15.90 -17.85
N MET A 352 -2.27 16.59 -18.71
CA MET A 352 -3.75 16.51 -18.67
C MET A 352 -4.33 15.23 -19.28
N LYS A 353 -3.52 14.40 -19.94
CA LYS A 353 -3.96 13.14 -20.56
C LYS A 353 -3.77 11.96 -19.62
#